data_AF-A0A9E1HBA7-F1
#
_entry.id   AF-A0A9E1HBA7-F1
#
_cell.length_a   1.000
_cell.length_b   1.000
_cell.length_c   1.000
_cell.angle_alpha   90.00
_cell.angle_beta   90.00
_cell.angle_gamma   90.00
#
_symmetry.space_group_name_H-M   'P 1'
#
loop_
_entity.id
_entity.type
_entity.pdbx_description
1 polymer ?
#
loop_
_entity_poly.entity_id
_entity_poly.type
_entity_poly.pdbx_seq_one_letter_code
_entity_poly.pdbx_strand_id
1 'polypeptide(L)'
;WHIVGPVRNYIDGQSSFQGMIANAIMLIVSSTLVGLKLAMITYMEGNLYMGMADHFVNNTIVNLLHIESSTGADEMMFLRITVAQTISFLIVLFIFWERKNHGKKGIINKTISE
;
A
#
# COMPACT_ATOMS: atom_id res chain seq x y z
N TRP A 1 -6.31 -13.46 -3.76
CA TRP A 1 -6.01 -13.77 -2.35
C TRP A 1 -6.78 -12.87 -1.37
N HIS A 2 -7.01 -11.58 -1.67
CA HIS A 2 -7.70 -10.61 -0.80
C HIS A 2 -9.12 -11.00 -0.32
N ILE A 3 -9.80 -11.94 -0.99
CA ILE A 3 -11.10 -12.51 -0.56
C ILE A 3 -10.94 -13.95 -0.10
N VAL A 4 -10.20 -14.75 -0.88
CA VAL A 4 -9.97 -16.18 -0.60
C VAL A 4 -9.27 -16.41 0.75
N GLY A 5 -8.34 -15.53 1.16
CA GLY A 5 -7.65 -15.62 2.45
C GLY A 5 -8.60 -15.46 3.63
N PRO A 6 -9.37 -14.35 3.74
CA PRO A 6 -10.40 -14.20 4.76
C PRO A 6 -11.43 -15.34 4.77
N VAL A 7 -11.90 -15.78 3.60
CA VAL A 7 -12.86 -16.90 3.48
C VAL A 7 -12.26 -18.20 4.02
N ARG A 8 -11.01 -18.50 3.67
CA ARG A 8 -10.29 -19.65 4.22
C ARG A 8 -10.18 -19.55 5.74
N ASN A 9 -9.79 -18.40 6.29
CA ASN A 9 -9.67 -18.22 7.75
C ASN A 9 -11.01 -18.44 8.47
N TYR A 10 -12.13 -18.10 7.84
CA TYR A 10 -13.47 -18.40 8.35
C TYR A 10 -13.79 -19.90 8.32
N ILE A 11 -13.50 -20.57 7.20
CA ILE A 11 -13.71 -22.02 7.04
C ILE A 11 -12.83 -22.83 8.01
N ASP A 12 -11.58 -22.40 8.23
CA ASP A 12 -10.61 -23.03 9.13
C ASP A 12 -10.89 -22.72 10.62
N GLY A 13 -11.97 -22.00 10.93
CA GLY A 13 -12.37 -21.66 12.30
C GLY A 13 -11.50 -20.61 13.00
N GLN A 14 -10.58 -19.97 12.27
CA GLN A 14 -9.63 -18.98 12.78
C GLN A 14 -10.22 -17.56 12.86
N SER A 15 -11.36 -17.31 12.20
CA SER A 15 -12.03 -16.00 12.21
C SER A 15 -13.54 -16.14 12.30
N SER A 16 -14.20 -15.20 12.96
CA SER A 16 -15.66 -15.11 12.95
C SER A 16 -16.18 -14.62 11.59
N PHE A 17 -17.47 -14.77 11.31
CA PHE A 17 -18.07 -14.23 10.08
C PHE A 17 -17.89 -12.71 9.95
N GLN A 18 -18.00 -11.99 11.05
CA GLN A 18 -17.71 -10.54 11.08
C GLN A 18 -16.23 -10.26 10.84
N GLY A 19 -15.33 -11.05 11.42
CA GLY A 19 -13.87 -10.95 11.21
C GLY A 19 -13.48 -11.20 9.75
N MET A 20 -14.13 -12.16 9.09
CA MET A 20 -13.96 -12.42 7.66
C MET A 20 -14.32 -11.19 6.82
N ILE A 21 -15.49 -10.60 7.04
CA ILE A 21 -15.95 -9.41 6.29
C ILE A 21 -15.00 -8.25 6.53
N ALA A 22 -14.63 -7.98 7.79
CA ALA A 22 -13.71 -6.90 8.14
C ALA A 22 -12.35 -7.08 7.45
N ASN A 23 -11.76 -8.27 7.51
CA ASN A 23 -10.48 -8.57 6.87
C ASN A 23 -10.55 -8.46 5.34
N ALA A 24 -11.63 -8.92 4.71
CA ALA A 24 -11.82 -8.80 3.27
C ALA A 24 -11.89 -7.33 2.83
N ILE A 25 -12.66 -6.49 3.55
CA ILE A 25 -12.76 -5.05 3.27
C ILE A 25 -11.39 -4.39 3.43
N MET A 26 -10.69 -4.65 4.55
CA MET A 26 -9.37 -4.07 4.80
C MET A 26 -8.36 -4.44 3.70
N LEU A 27 -8.36 -5.68 3.25
CA LEU A 27 -7.48 -6.15 2.17
C LEU A 27 -7.81 -5.52 0.81
N ILE A 28 -9.09 -5.38 0.47
CA ILE A 28 -9.51 -4.72 -0.78
C ILE A 28 -9.10 -3.24 -0.77
N VAL A 29 -9.37 -2.52 0.33
CA VAL A 29 -9.03 -1.11 0.45
C VAL A 29 -7.52 -0.91 0.40
N SER A 30 -6.77 -1.69 1.18
CA SER A 30 -5.31 -1.59 1.25
C SER A 30 -4.65 -1.92 -0.08
N SER A 31 -5.09 -2.98 -0.77
CA SER A 31 -4.57 -3.32 -2.10
C SER A 31 -4.88 -2.26 -3.16
N THR A 32 -6.04 -1.60 -3.08
CA THR A 32 -6.38 -0.46 -3.93
C THR A 32 -5.43 0.71 -3.68
N LEU A 33 -5.16 1.05 -2.42
CA LEU A 33 -4.22 2.12 -2.06
C LEU A 33 -2.80 1.82 -2.55
N VAL A 34 -2.34 0.59 -2.38
CA VAL A 34 -1.03 0.15 -2.89
C VAL A 34 -0.98 0.22 -4.41
N GLY A 35 -2.03 -0.22 -5.12
CA GLY A 35 -2.10 -0.10 -6.58
C GLY A 35 -1.98 1.34 -7.06
N LEU A 36 -2.69 2.27 -6.41
CA LEU A 36 -2.58 3.71 -6.71
C LEU A 36 -1.19 4.26 -6.38
N LYS A 37 -0.58 3.85 -5.26
CA LYS A 37 0.80 4.20 -4.90
C LYS A 37 1.79 3.82 -6.00
N LEU A 38 1.73 2.57 -6.45
CA LEU A 38 2.63 2.04 -7.47
C LEU A 38 2.44 2.74 -8.82
N ALA A 39 1.19 3.06 -9.18
CA ALA A 39 0.89 3.85 -10.37
C ALA A 39 1.49 5.28 -10.28
N MET A 40 1.37 5.94 -9.13
CA MET A 40 1.98 7.27 -8.91
C MET A 40 3.50 7.23 -9.02
N ILE A 41 4.16 6.25 -8.39
CA ILE A 41 5.62 6.08 -8.48
C ILE A 41 6.04 5.87 -9.93
N THR A 42 5.37 4.94 -10.62
CA THR A 42 5.67 4.62 -12.03
C THR A 42 5.49 5.86 -12.92
N TYR A 43 4.44 6.64 -12.70
CA TYR A 43 4.19 7.88 -13.43
C TYR A 43 5.27 8.93 -13.18
N MET A 44 5.70 9.12 -11.91
CA MET A 44 6.69 10.13 -11.55
C MET A 44 8.08 9.82 -12.08
N GLU A 45 8.46 8.55 -12.12
CA GLU A 45 9.80 8.11 -12.53
C GLU A 45 9.86 7.72 -14.01
N GLY A 46 8.71 7.60 -14.69
CA GLY A 46 8.64 7.15 -16.09
C GLY A 46 9.10 5.70 -16.28
N ASN A 47 9.16 4.91 -15.22
CA ASN A 47 9.76 3.57 -15.21
C ASN A 47 8.98 2.59 -14.32
N LEU A 48 8.53 1.49 -14.92
CA LEU A 48 7.81 0.42 -14.24
C LEU A 48 8.64 -0.26 -13.14
N TYR A 49 9.96 -0.35 -13.32
CA TYR A 49 10.85 -1.03 -12.37
C TYR A 49 10.87 -0.36 -11.00
N MET A 50 10.58 0.95 -10.90
CA MET A 50 10.52 1.61 -9.59
C MET A 50 9.31 1.17 -8.76
N GLY A 51 8.15 1.00 -9.40
CA GLY A 51 6.99 0.41 -8.72
C GLY A 51 7.24 -1.05 -8.32
N MET A 52 7.89 -1.82 -9.20
CA MET A 52 8.23 -3.22 -8.89
C MET A 52 9.24 -3.33 -7.73
N ALA A 53 10.23 -2.44 -7.68
CA ALA A 53 11.21 -2.40 -6.60
C ALA A 53 10.57 -2.05 -5.25
N ASP A 54 9.67 -1.06 -5.21
CA ASP A 54 8.88 -0.76 -4.00
C ASP A 54 8.11 -1.99 -3.53
N HIS A 55 7.34 -2.61 -4.42
CA HIS A 55 6.56 -3.79 -4.07
C HIS A 55 7.42 -4.97 -3.59
N PHE A 56 8.57 -5.20 -4.23
CA PHE A 56 9.52 -6.25 -3.84
C PHE A 56 10.09 -6.01 -2.45
N VAL A 57 10.61 -4.80 -2.18
CA VAL A 57 11.20 -4.45 -0.88
C VAL A 57 10.14 -4.50 0.22
N ASN A 58 8.93 -3.98 -0.06
CA ASN A 58 7.82 -4.01 0.88
C ASN A 58 7.47 -5.45 1.30
N ASN A 59 7.28 -6.35 0.33
CA ASN A 59 6.97 -7.74 0.61
C ASN A 59 8.13 -8.48 1.28
N THR A 60 9.38 -8.14 0.94
CA THR A 60 10.57 -8.72 1.58
C THR A 60 10.59 -8.35 3.06
N ILE A 61 10.37 -7.08 3.39
CA ILE A 61 10.31 -6.59 4.77
C ILE A 61 9.18 -7.28 5.54
N VAL A 62 7.98 -7.33 4.98
CA VAL A 62 6.81 -7.92 5.67
C VAL A 62 7.01 -9.43 5.92
N ASN A 63 7.61 -10.16 4.97
CA ASN A 63 7.80 -11.60 5.10
C ASN A 63 9.03 -11.98 5.95
N LEU A 64 10.11 -11.20 5.91
CA LEU A 64 11.33 -11.49 6.69
C LEU A 64 11.27 -10.93 8.11
N LEU A 65 10.66 -9.75 8.31
CA LEU A 65 10.47 -9.15 9.63
C LEU A 65 9.11 -9.54 10.20
N HIS A 66 8.86 -10.85 10.26
CA HIS A 66 7.67 -11.38 10.92
C HIS A 66 7.74 -11.04 12.41
N ILE A 67 6.74 -10.28 12.90
CA ILE A 67 6.64 -9.91 14.32
C ILE A 67 5.67 -10.89 14.96
N GLU A 68 6.19 -11.75 15.82
CA GLU A 68 5.37 -12.68 16.57
C GLU A 68 4.74 -11.99 17.79
N SER A 69 3.46 -12.23 18.03
CA SER A 69 2.79 -11.76 19.24
C SER A 69 3.10 -12.70 20.41
N SER A 70 2.75 -12.29 21.64
CA SER A 70 2.87 -13.12 22.84
C SER A 70 2.08 -14.44 22.77
N THR A 71 1.13 -14.59 21.83
CA THR A 71 0.37 -15.82 21.61
C THR A 71 0.98 -16.72 20.52
N GLY A 72 2.11 -16.33 19.91
CA GLY A 72 2.78 -17.07 18.84
C GLY A 72 2.13 -16.94 17.46
N ALA A 73 1.04 -16.17 17.35
CA ALA A 73 0.38 -15.83 16.09
C ALA A 73 0.19 -14.31 15.97
N ASP A 74 0.48 -13.72 14.80
CA ASP A 74 0.19 -12.30 14.53
C ASP A 74 -1.31 -12.11 14.24
N GLU A 75 -2.12 -12.09 15.30
CA GLU A 75 -3.58 -11.92 15.23
C GLU A 75 -4.00 -10.59 14.59
N MET A 76 -3.11 -9.59 14.60
CA MET A 76 -3.36 -8.23 14.10
C MET A 76 -2.61 -7.91 12.81
N MET A 77 -2.10 -8.93 12.11
CA MET A 77 -1.27 -8.78 10.90
C MET A 77 -1.94 -7.87 9.85
N PHE A 78 -3.23 -8.07 9.58
CA PHE A 78 -3.96 -7.27 8.58
C PHE A 78 -4.07 -5.80 8.96
N LEU A 79 -4.25 -5.50 10.25
CA LEU A 79 -4.30 -4.12 10.73
C LEU A 79 -2.93 -3.45 10.57
N ARG A 80 -1.86 -4.14 10.96
CA ARG A 80 -0.48 -3.61 10.84
C ARG A 80 -0.12 -3.31 9.39
N ILE A 81 -0.42 -4.23 8.48
CA ILE A 81 -0.20 -4.02 7.04
C ILE A 81 -1.03 -2.82 6.55
N THR A 82 -2.32 -2.75 6.89
CA THR A 82 -3.21 -1.65 6.48
C THR A 82 -2.67 -0.29 6.92
N VAL A 83 -2.22 -0.17 8.17
CA VAL A 83 -1.63 1.06 8.71
C VAL A 83 -0.34 1.42 7.96
N ALA A 84 0.58 0.45 7.79
CA ALA A 84 1.84 0.68 7.09
C ALA A 84 1.63 1.11 5.62
N GLN A 85 0.72 0.47 4.90
CA GLN A 85 0.42 0.82 3.52
C GLN A 85 -0.26 2.19 3.41
N THR A 86 -1.13 2.53 4.36
CA THR A 86 -1.78 3.86 4.39
C THR A 86 -0.74 4.96 4.59
N ILE A 87 0.18 4.79 5.55
CA ILE A 87 1.26 5.76 5.79
C ILE A 87 2.17 5.87 4.55
N SER A 88 2.58 4.74 3.97
CA SER A 88 3.41 4.72 2.76
C SER A 88 2.73 5.43 1.58
N PHE A 89 1.42 5.20 1.38
CA PHE A 89 0.64 5.87 0.36
C PHE A 89 0.57 7.39 0.58
N LEU A 90 0.32 7.85 1.81
CA LEU A 90 0.25 9.28 2.12
C LEU A 90 1.58 10.00 1.84
N ILE A 91 2.71 9.37 2.14
CA ILE A 91 4.05 9.92 1.84
C ILE A 91 4.22 10.09 0.32
N VAL A 92 3.90 9.04 -0.46
CA VAL A 92 4.00 9.10 -1.93
C VAL A 92 3.03 10.12 -2.51
N LEU A 93 1.81 10.21 -1.98
CA LEU A 93 0.81 11.19 -2.40
C LEU A 93 1.29 12.62 -2.17
N PHE A 94 1.92 12.90 -1.03
CA PHE A 94 2.50 14.19 -0.72
C PHE A 94 3.61 14.56 -1.72
N ILE A 95 4.56 13.65 -1.95
CA ILE A 95 5.64 13.84 -2.93
C ILE A 95 5.08 14.08 -4.34
N PHE A 96 4.06 13.30 -4.73
CA PHE A 96 3.39 13.43 -6.02
C PHE A 96 2.76 14.82 -6.19
N TRP A 97 2.08 15.30 -5.16
CA TRP A 97 1.47 16.63 -5.15
C TRP A 97 2.54 17.73 -5.29
N GLU A 98 3.63 17.66 -4.52
CA GLU A 98 4.72 18.62 -4.59
C GLU A 98 5.37 18.67 -5.98
N ARG A 99 5.70 17.51 -6.57
CA ARG A 99 6.27 17.44 -7.92
C ARG A 99 5.34 18.02 -8.98
N LYS A 100 4.03 17.74 -8.89
CA LYS A 100 3.03 18.30 -9.82
C LYS A 100 2.94 19.82 -9.72
N ASN A 101 3.05 20.37 -8.51
CA ASN A 101 3.03 21.81 -8.30
C ASN A 101 4.31 22.50 -8.78
N HIS A 102 5.48 21.88 -8.60
CA HIS A 102 6.74 22.39 -9.13
C HIS A 102 6.79 22.35 -10.66
N GLY A 103 6.29 21.28 -11.29
CA GLY A 103 6.16 21.21 -12.75
C GLY A 103 5.29 22.33 -13.32
N LYS A 104 4.16 22.64 -12.67
CA LYS A 104 3.30 23.77 -13.08
C LYS A 104 4.00 25.13 -12.94
N LYS A 105 4.71 25.38 -11.84
CA LYS A 105 5.46 26.63 -11.65
C LYS A 105 6.60 26.80 -12.67
N GLY A 106 7.30 25.71 -13.01
CA GLY A 106 8.36 25.73 -14.02
C GLY A 106 7.86 26.08 -15.41
N ILE A 107 6.69 25.57 -15.82
CA ILE A 107 6.07 25.92 -17.10
C ILE A 107 5.66 27.39 -17.13
N ILE A 108 4.98 27.89 -16.09
CA ILE A 108 4.54 29.30 -16.01
C ILE A 108 5.74 30.26 -16.10
N ASN A 109 6.82 29.99 -15.37
CA ASN A 109 8.01 30.83 -15.41
C ASN A 109 8.66 30.86 -16.80
N LYS A 110 8.66 29.72 -17.52
CA LYS A 110 9.18 29.65 -18.88
C LYS A 110 8.32 30.45 -19.87
N THR A 111 6.99 30.41 -19.73
CA THR A 111 6.06 31.19 -20.56
C THR A 111 6.13 32.69 -20.30
N ILE A 112 6.52 33.14 -19.09
CA ILE A 112 6.69 34.57 -18.77
C ILE A 112 8.06 35.10 -19.26
N SER A 113 9.05 34.22 -19.47
CA SER A 113 10.40 34.60 -19.93
C SER A 113 10.58 34.63 -21.46
N GLU A 114 9.60 34.17 -22.22
CA GLU A 114 9.55 34.22 -23.70
C GLU A 114 8.67 35.40 -24.16
#